data_AF-A0A7V2QXH7-F1
#
_entry.id   AF-A0A7V2QXH7-F1
#
_cell.length_a   1.000
_cell.length_b   1.000
_cell.length_c   1.000
_cell.angle_alpha   90.00
_cell.angle_beta   90.00
_cell.angle_gamma   90.00
#
_symmetry.space_group_name_H-M   'P 1'
#
loop_
_entity.id
_entity.type
_entity.pdbx_description
1 polymer ?
#
loop_
_entity_poly.entity_id
_entity_poly.type
_entity_poly.pdbx_seq_one_letter_code
_entity_poly.pdbx_strand_id
1 'polypeptide(L)' 'MGYFRIMAAIPGFFLSSFFLMLLWGVIAPKVGMVDINYVTSMLITITLWIAIAPLAAVGRKKS' A
#
# COMPACT_ATOMS: atom_id res chain seq x y z
N MET A 1 -23.06 6.82 7.25
CA MET A 1 -21.71 7.33 7.58
C MET A 1 -20.62 6.78 6.62
N GLY A 2 -20.73 7.03 5.30
CA GLY A 2 -19.83 6.42 4.29
C GLY A 2 -18.73 7.35 3.74
N TYR A 3 -19.05 8.62 3.50
CA TYR A 3 -18.15 9.56 2.81
C TYR A 3 -16.89 9.92 3.61
N PHE A 4 -16.99 10.06 4.94
CA PHE A 4 -15.82 10.35 5.80
C PHE A 4 -14.80 9.20 5.84
N ARG A 5 -15.22 7.95 5.60
CA ARG A 5 -14.29 6.81 5.54
C ARG A 5 -13.38 6.86 4.31
N ILE A 6 -13.88 7.41 3.19
CA ILE A 6 -13.09 7.60 1.97
C ILE A 6 -12.05 8.71 2.20
N MET A 7 -12.43 9.81 2.85
CA MET A 7 -11.50 10.89 3.22
C MET A 7 -10.41 10.41 4.19
N ALA A 8 -10.74 9.53 5.14
CA ALA A 8 -9.77 8.95 6.07
C ALA A 8 -8.81 7.94 5.39
N ALA A 9 -9.19 7.35 4.26
CA ALA A 9 -8.33 6.42 3.52
C ALA A 9 -7.15 7.12 2.83
N ILE A 10 -7.31 8.41 2.49
CA ILE A 10 -6.29 9.20 1.81
C ILE A 10 -5.02 9.35 2.68
N PRO A 11 -5.08 9.84 3.93
CA PRO A 11 -3.90 9.86 4.81
C PRO A 11 -3.30 8.47 5.02
N GLY A 12 -4.14 7.44 5.16
CA GLY A 12 -3.68 6.06 5.33
C GLY A 12 -2.86 5.55 4.14
N PHE A 13 -3.24 5.91 2.92
CA PHE A 13 -2.50 5.57 1.71
C PHE A 13 -1.11 6.21 1.67
N PHE A 14 -1.00 7.51 1.95
CA PHE A 14 0.29 8.23 1.95
C PHE A 14 1.23 7.75 3.06
N LEU A 15 0.66 7.37 4.21
CA LEU A 15 1.44 6.80 5.31
C LEU A 15 1.92 5.38 4.98
N SER A 16 1.09 4.57 4.31
CA SER A 16 1.46 3.23 3.83
C SER A 16 2.61 3.27 2.83
N SER A 17 2.59 4.21 1.88
CA SER A 17 3.69 4.38 0.92
C SER A 17 4.97 4.90 1.60
N PHE A 18 4.83 5.76 2.61
CA PHE A 18 5.98 6.19 3.41
C PHE A 18 6.62 5.03 4.18
N PHE A 19 5.81 4.20 4.85
CA PHE A 19 6.30 3.00 5.51
C PHE A 19 6.94 2.02 4.53
N LEU A 20 6.33 1.79 3.36
CA LEU A 20 6.92 0.90 2.36
C LEU A 20 8.32 1.37 1.94
N MET A 21 8.51 2.68 1.75
CA MET A 21 9.82 3.26 1.45
C MET A 21 10.82 3.05 2.60
N LEU A 22 10.41 3.28 3.85
CA LEU A 22 11.29 3.10 5.00
C LEU A 22 11.67 1.63 5.24
N LEU A 23 10.72 0.72 5.12
CA LEU A 23 10.96 -0.72 5.29
C LEU A 23 11.67 -1.34 4.08
N TRP A 24 11.70 -0.65 2.93
CA TRP A 24 12.37 -1.13 1.73
C TRP A 24 13.86 -1.38 1.94
N GLY A 25 14.54 -0.59 2.77
CA GLY A 25 15.98 -0.77 3.04
C GLY A 25 16.35 -2.15 3.60
N VAL A 26 15.41 -2.86 4.25
CA VAL A 26 15.62 -4.23 4.75
C VAL A 26 15.36 -5.29 3.66
N ILE A 27 14.52 -4.96 2.67
CA ILE A 27 14.08 -5.87 1.61
C ILE A 27 14.98 -5.76 0.39
N ALA A 28 15.33 -4.54 -0.03
CA ALA A 28 16.17 -4.20 -1.18
C ALA A 28 17.40 -5.12 -1.36
N PRO A 29 18.27 -5.31 -0.34
CA PRO A 29 19.45 -6.16 -0.48
C PRO A 29 19.11 -7.64 -0.67
N LYS A 30 17.96 -8.12 -0.19
CA LYS A 30 17.55 -9.53 -0.31
C LYS A 30 17.06 -9.90 -1.71
N VAL A 31 16.61 -8.91 -2.47
CA VAL A 31 16.06 -9.07 -3.81
C VAL A 31 16.98 -8.47 -4.89
N GLY A 32 18.19 -8.04 -4.51
CA GLY A 32 19.17 -7.44 -5.42
C GLY A 32 18.71 -6.12 -6.04
N MET A 33 17.79 -5.41 -5.37
CA MET A 33 17.29 -4.11 -5.82
C MET A 33 17.94 -2.96 -5.06
N VAL A 34 17.93 -1.78 -5.68
CA VAL A 34 18.37 -0.52 -5.06
C VAL A 34 17.25 0.11 -4.23
N ASP A 35 17.59 1.12 -3.43
CA ASP A 35 16.61 1.90 -2.69
C ASP A 35 15.61 2.58 -3.63
N ILE A 36 14.36 2.67 -3.17
CA ILE A 36 13.27 3.30 -3.92
C ILE A 36 12.99 4.69 -3.37
N ASN A 37 12.65 5.63 -4.27
CA ASN A 37 12.17 6.94 -3.87
C ASN A 37 10.69 6.89 -3.48
N TYR A 38 10.19 8.00 -2.92
CA TYR A 38 8.82 8.09 -2.46
C TYR A 38 7.77 7.87 -3.57
N VAL A 39 8.05 8.34 -4.79
CA VAL A 39 7.14 8.18 -5.94
C VAL A 39 7.04 6.71 -6.35
N THR A 40 8.17 6.01 -6.44
CA THR A 40 8.20 4.57 -6.71
C THR A 40 7.46 3.80 -5.63
N SER A 41 7.66 4.16 -4.35
CA SER A 41 6.91 3.57 -3.25
C SER A 41 5.39 3.79 -3.34
N MET A 42 4.99 5.00 -3.77
CA MET A 42 3.59 5.34 -4.02
C MET A 42 2.99 4.47 -5.13
N LEU A 43 3.72 4.25 -6.22
CA LEU A 43 3.30 3.37 -7.31
C LEU A 43 3.14 1.92 -6.83
N ILE A 44 4.12 1.39 -6.10
CA ILE A 44 4.04 0.03 -5.53
C ILE A 44 2.82 -0.11 -4.62
N THR A 45 2.53 0.91 -3.81
CA THR A 45 1.38 0.93 -2.92
C THR A 45 0.07 0.89 -3.71
N ILE A 46 -0.05 1.64 -4.81
CA ILE A 46 -1.23 1.60 -5.70
C ILE A 46 -1.37 0.22 -6.33
N THR A 47 -0.27 -0.36 -6.84
CA THR A 47 -0.26 -1.69 -7.43
C THR A 47 -0.76 -2.74 -6.43
N LEU A 48 -0.30 -2.69 -5.18
CA LEU A 48 -0.76 -3.57 -4.10
C LEU A 48 -2.25 -3.38 -3.82
N TRP A 49 -2.73 -2.14 -3.70
CA TRP A 49 -4.15 -1.87 -3.47
C TRP A 49 -5.05 -2.45 -4.57
N ILE A 50 -4.66 -2.27 -5.84
CA ILE A 50 -5.41 -2.81 -6.98
C ILE A 50 -5.32 -4.34 -7.01
N ALA A 51 -4.13 -4.91 -6.78
CA ALA A 51 -3.93 -6.36 -6.79
C ALA A 51 -4.68 -7.08 -5.65
N ILE A 52 -4.80 -6.46 -4.48
CA ILE A 52 -5.46 -7.05 -3.31
C ILE A 52 -6.98 -6.83 -3.34
N ALA A 53 -7.49 -5.85 -4.07
CA ALA A 53 -8.93 -5.53 -4.10
C ALA A 53 -9.84 -6.75 -4.40
N PRO A 54 -9.53 -7.65 -5.35
CA PRO A 54 -10.32 -8.87 -5.58
C PRO A 54 -10.28 -9.85 -4.39
N LEU A 55 -9.11 -10.03 -3.77
CA LEU A 55 -8.94 -10.87 -2.57
C LEU A 55 -9.76 -10.34 -1.39
N ALA A 56 -9.72 -9.02 -1.17
CA ALA A 56 -10.51 -8.38 -0.13
C ALA A 56 -12.03 -8.46 -0.39
N ALA A 57 -12.45 -8.48 -1.66
CA ALA A 57 -13.85 -8.66 -2.04
C ALA A 57 -14.36 -10.07 -1.73
N VAL A 58 -13.55 -11.11 -2.02
CA VAL A 58 -13.90 -12.52 -1.75
C VAL A 58 -13.86 -12.82 -0.24
N GLY A 59 -12.90 -12.27 0.50
CA GLY A 59 -12.76 -12.50 1.95
C GLY A 59 -13.85 -11.86 2.81
N ARG A 60 -14.71 -11.01 2.24
CA ARG A 60 -15.81 -10.33 2.93
C ARG A 60 -16.97 -11.31 3.18
N LYS A 61 -16.78 -12.26 4.09
CA LYS A 61 -17.85 -13.12 4.59
C LYS A 61 -18.90 -12.22 5.25
N LYS A 62 -20.14 -12.21 4.72
CA LYS A 62 -21.30 -11.65 5.42
C LYS A 62 -21.49 -12.49 6.69
N SER A 63 -20.99 -11.99 7.81
CA SER A 63 -21.47 -12.37 9.14
C SER A 63 -22.43 -11.30 9.63
#